data_AF-A0A221NH88-F1
#
_entry.id   AF-A0A221NH88-F1
#
_cell.length_a   1.000
_cell.length_b   1.000
_cell.length_c   1.000
_cell.angle_alpha   90.00
_cell.angle_beta   90.00
_cell.angle_gamma   90.00
#
_symmetry.space_group_name_H-M   'P 1'
#
loop_
_entity.id
_entity.type
_entity.pdbx_description
1 polymer ?
#
loop_
_entity_poly.entity_id
_entity_poly.type
_entity_poly.pdbx_seq_one_letter_code
_entity_poly.pdbx_strand_id
1 'polypeptide(L)'
;MDILAVSEDRKRLLVVELKRARAGDVVVGQIQRYMGYAQEALIEPGQSVEGVIIAQEDDLRIRRALTIAQNIRFMKYSSRVSFGGSESLHNITSSNNVPGPHHSWVRLQSHIRWR
;
A
#
# COMPACT_ATOMS: atom_id res chain seq x y z
N MET A 1 9.67 6.76 -9.75
CA MET A 1 8.26 6.43 -9.99
C MET A 1 8.21 4.94 -9.89
N ASP A 2 7.58 4.44 -8.83
CA ASP A 2 7.55 3.00 -8.57
C ASP A 2 6.36 2.35 -9.29
N ILE A 3 5.20 3.02 -9.28
CA ILE A 3 3.99 2.55 -9.96
C ILE A 3 3.27 3.75 -10.58
N LEU A 4 2.72 3.53 -11.78
CA LEU A 4 1.75 4.41 -12.42
C LEU A 4 0.46 3.60 -12.64
N ALA A 5 -0.68 4.14 -12.23
CA ALA A 5 -1.99 3.52 -12.44
C ALA A 5 -2.95 4.51 -13.09
N VAL A 6 -4.01 3.98 -13.69
CA VAL A 6 -5.12 4.77 -14.26
C VAL A 6 -6.40 4.35 -13.53
N SER A 7 -7.26 5.31 -13.18
CA SER A 7 -8.55 5.03 -12.54
C SER A 7 -9.47 4.25 -13.48
N GLU A 8 -10.43 3.51 -12.91
CA GLU A 8 -11.38 2.69 -13.68
C GLU A 8 -12.18 3.52 -14.70
N ASP A 9 -12.55 4.75 -14.34
CA ASP A 9 -13.23 5.72 -15.20
C ASP A 9 -12.29 6.47 -16.18
N ARG A 10 -10.99 6.15 -16.15
CA ARG A 10 -9.92 6.77 -16.94
C ARG A 10 -9.80 8.29 -16.76
N LYS A 11 -10.29 8.87 -15.66
CA LYS A 11 -10.18 10.32 -15.40
C LYS A 11 -8.93 10.71 -14.63
N ARG A 12 -8.25 9.77 -13.98
CA ARG A 12 -7.11 10.05 -13.09
C ARG A 12 -5.94 9.14 -13.42
N LEU A 13 -4.75 9.73 -13.52
CA LEU A 13 -3.48 9.05 -13.43
C LEU A 13 -3.01 9.12 -11.98
N LEU A 14 -2.63 7.97 -11.41
CA LEU A 14 -2.13 7.86 -10.04
C LEU A 14 -0.65 7.51 -10.06
N VAL A 15 0.20 8.44 -9.64
CA VAL A 15 1.63 8.23 -9.43
C VAL A 15 1.85 7.74 -8.02
N VAL A 16 2.53 6.62 -7.85
CA VAL A 16 2.82 6.04 -6.54
C VAL A 16 4.32 5.99 -6.30
N GLU A 17 4.72 6.45 -5.12
CA GLU A 17 6.08 6.33 -4.59
C GLU A 17 6.04 5.52 -3.28
N LEU A 18 6.77 4.40 -3.26
CA LEU A 18 6.80 3.42 -2.18
C LEU A 18 8.07 3.57 -1.36
N LYS A 19 7.95 3.62 -0.03
CA LYS A 19 9.11 3.52 0.88
C LYS A 19 8.94 2.34 1.83
N ARG A 20 9.99 1.52 1.93
CA ARG A 20 10.02 0.39 2.88
C ARG A 20 10.00 0.84 4.34
N ALA A 21 10.56 2.00 4.63
CA ALA A 21 10.70 2.53 5.99
C ALA A 21 10.04 3.92 6.09
N ARG A 22 10.53 4.74 7.03
CA ARG A 22 10.11 6.13 7.19
C ARG A 22 10.35 6.94 5.92
N ALA A 23 9.36 7.74 5.54
CA ALA A 23 9.48 8.70 4.46
C ALA A 23 9.87 10.09 4.99
N GLY A 24 10.99 10.64 4.50
CA GLY A 24 11.36 12.03 4.71
C GLY A 24 10.77 12.96 3.66
N ASP A 25 10.86 14.27 3.87
CA ASP A 25 10.35 15.32 2.97
C ASP A 25 10.90 15.28 1.54
N VAL A 26 12.11 14.73 1.34
CA VAL A 26 12.70 14.47 0.00
C VAL A 26 11.75 13.71 -0.92
N VAL A 27 10.92 12.81 -0.38
CA VAL A 27 9.96 12.03 -1.18
C VAL A 27 8.91 12.91 -1.86
N VAL A 28 8.59 14.07 -1.29
CA VAL A 28 7.62 15.01 -1.86
C VAL A 28 8.16 15.58 -3.17
N GLY A 29 9.44 15.95 -3.21
CA GLY A 29 10.09 16.40 -4.44
C GLY A 29 10.24 15.28 -5.48
N GLN A 30 10.41 14.03 -5.03
CA GLN A 30 10.44 12.86 -5.91
C GLN A 30 9.09 12.67 -6.61
N ILE A 31 8.00 12.59 -5.84
CA ILE A 31 6.67 12.36 -6.42
C ILE A 31 6.21 13.54 -7.28
N GLN A 32 6.49 14.79 -6.88
CA GLN A 32 6.17 15.98 -7.68
C GLN A 32 6.84 15.97 -9.05
N ARG A 33 8.09 15.51 -9.14
CA ARG A 33 8.80 15.40 -10.43
C ARG A 33 8.10 14.41 -11.36
N TYR A 34 7.67 13.27 -10.84
CA TYR A 34 6.95 12.27 -11.62
C TYR A 34 5.54 12.69 -11.97
N MET A 35 4.83 13.38 -11.06
CA MET A 35 3.55 13.98 -11.35
C MET A 35 3.66 15.04 -12.44
N GLY A 36 4.69 15.89 -12.41
CA GLY A 36 4.95 16.87 -13.46
C GLY A 36 5.18 16.22 -14.82
N TYR A 37 6.02 15.18 -14.87
CA TYR A 37 6.21 14.40 -16.09
C TYR A 37 4.91 13.77 -16.60
N ALA A 38 4.10 13.14 -15.72
CA ALA A 38 2.83 12.56 -16.11
C ALA A 38 1.84 13.62 -16.64
N GLN A 39 1.82 14.79 -15.99
CA GLN A 39 0.97 15.91 -16.36
C GLN A 39 1.35 16.53 -17.72
N GLU A 40 2.62 16.48 -18.08
CA GLU A 40 3.11 17.01 -19.37
C GLU A 40 2.98 15.98 -20.50
N ALA A 41 3.34 14.73 -20.24
CA ALA A 41 3.57 13.74 -21.29
C ALA A 41 2.49 12.67 -21.42
N LEU A 42 1.67 12.43 -20.38
CA LEU A 42 0.85 11.22 -20.30
C LEU A 42 -0.66 11.46 -20.19
N ILE A 43 -1.11 12.67 -19.87
CA ILE A 43 -2.55 12.93 -19.74
C ILE A 43 -3.26 13.06 -21.08
N GLU A 44 -4.49 12.59 -21.12
CA GLU A 44 -5.48 12.90 -22.15
C GLU A 44 -6.36 14.09 -21.70
N PRO A 45 -7.03 14.81 -22.62
CA PRO A 45 -7.95 15.88 -22.26
C PRO A 45 -9.01 15.44 -21.25
N GLY A 46 -9.13 16.18 -20.15
CA GLY A 46 -10.07 15.87 -19.07
C GLY A 46 -9.53 14.91 -18.00
N GLN A 47 -8.29 14.45 -18.13
CA GLN A 47 -7.62 13.70 -17.07
C GLN A 47 -6.89 14.61 -16.08
N SER A 48 -6.70 14.12 -14.85
CA SER A 48 -5.86 14.73 -13.83
C SER A 48 -4.79 13.78 -13.32
N VAL A 49 -3.75 14.33 -12.69
CA VAL A 49 -2.69 13.56 -12.04
C VAL A 49 -2.79 13.70 -10.51
N GLU A 50 -2.75 12.58 -9.82
CA GLU A 50 -2.69 12.49 -8.37
C GLU A 50 -1.45 11.71 -7.91
N GLY A 51 -0.89 12.12 -6.78
CA GLY A 51 0.23 11.45 -6.13
C GLY A 51 -0.19 10.69 -4.89
N VAL A 52 0.38 9.51 -4.67
CA VAL A 52 0.30 8.78 -3.41
C VAL A 52 1.71 8.36 -2.96
N ILE A 53 2.05 8.72 -1.72
CA ILE A 53 3.23 8.21 -1.03
C ILE A 53 2.78 7.10 -0.09
N ILE A 54 3.36 5.90 -0.23
CA ILE A 54 3.06 4.77 0.66
C ILE A 54 4.30 4.42 1.48
N ALA A 55 4.20 4.54 2.81
CA ALA A 55 5.33 4.29 3.71
C ALA A 55 4.87 3.72 5.07
N GLN A 56 5.80 3.14 5.84
CA GLN A 56 5.47 2.61 7.17
C GLN A 56 5.29 3.71 8.22
N GLU A 57 5.96 4.84 8.06
CA GLU A 57 5.94 5.96 8.99
C GLU A 57 6.09 7.29 8.23
N ASP A 58 5.38 8.30 8.71
CA ASP A 58 5.55 9.70 8.38
C ASP A 58 6.22 10.44 9.55
N ASP A 59 7.11 11.37 9.24
CA ASP A 59 7.65 12.30 10.23
C ASP A 59 6.95 13.67 10.20
N LEU A 60 7.37 14.60 11.05
CA LEU A 60 6.80 15.95 11.05
C LEU A 60 7.16 16.75 9.79
N ARG A 61 8.30 16.45 9.15
CA ARG A 61 8.77 17.18 7.97
C ARG A 61 7.90 16.86 6.76
N ILE A 62 7.67 15.57 6.48
CA ILE A 62 6.79 15.17 5.38
C ILE A 62 5.35 15.62 5.63
N ARG A 63 4.83 15.54 6.87
CA ARG A 63 3.51 16.07 7.20
C ARG A 63 3.38 17.55 6.87
N ARG A 64 4.36 18.37 7.27
CA ARG A 64 4.41 19.81 6.95
C ARG A 64 4.56 20.07 5.45
N ALA A 65 5.36 19.29 4.75
CA ALA A 65 5.47 19.43 3.29
C ALA A 65 4.12 19.14 2.61
N LEU A 66 3.41 18.11 3.07
CA LEU A 66 2.11 17.72 2.52
C LEU A 66 0.96 18.67 2.88
N THR A 67 1.07 19.55 3.88
CA THR A 67 0.00 20.53 4.16
C THR A 67 -0.18 21.56 3.06
N ILE A 68 0.87 21.81 2.26
CA ILE A 68 0.82 22.76 1.13
C ILE A 68 0.86 22.05 -0.22
N ALA A 69 1.40 20.83 -0.29
CA ALA A 69 1.54 20.09 -1.53
C ALA A 69 0.18 19.56 -2.00
N GLN A 70 -0.36 20.16 -3.05
CA GLN A 70 -1.67 19.81 -3.60
C GLN A 70 -1.62 18.43 -4.28
N ASN A 71 -2.76 17.74 -4.28
CA ASN A 71 -2.98 16.47 -5.00
C ASN A 71 -2.02 15.34 -4.62
N ILE A 72 -1.42 15.37 -3.44
CA ILE A 72 -0.57 14.30 -2.92
C ILE A 72 -1.15 13.77 -1.61
N ARG A 73 -1.39 12.46 -1.53
CA ARG A 73 -1.83 11.78 -0.32
C ARG A 73 -0.72 10.93 0.27
N PHE A 74 -0.70 10.81 1.59
CA PHE A 74 0.13 9.84 2.29
C PHE A 74 -0.73 8.67 2.76
N MET A 75 -0.29 7.44 2.47
CA MET A 75 -0.93 6.21 2.94
C MET A 75 0.06 5.42 3.78
N LYS A 76 -0.28 5.23 5.06
CA LYS A 76 0.51 4.38 5.94
C LYS A 76 0.17 2.91 5.68
N TYR A 77 1.17 2.07 5.46
CA TYR A 77 0.97 0.62 5.47
C TYR A 77 1.64 -0.01 6.67
N SER A 78 1.01 -1.05 7.22
CA SER A 78 1.58 -1.86 8.29
C SER A 78 1.88 -3.25 7.74
N SER A 79 3.13 -3.68 7.87
CA SER A 79 3.49 -5.07 7.60
C SER A 79 3.05 -5.92 8.79
N ARG A 80 1.98 -6.70 8.62
CA ARG A 80 1.58 -7.68 9.64
C ARG A 80 2.39 -8.96 9.39
N VAL A 81 3.48 -9.12 10.14
CA VAL A 81 4.22 -10.39 10.16
C VAL A 81 3.53 -11.30 11.18
N SER A 82 2.96 -12.40 10.68
CA SER A 82 2.36 -13.45 11.52
C SER A 82 3.34 -14.62 11.53
N PHE A 83 3.93 -14.92 12.68
CA PHE A 83 4.68 -16.15 12.85
C PHE A 83 3.69 -17.24 13.27
N GLY A 84 3.40 -18.18 12.37
CA GLY A 84 2.72 -19.42 12.74
C GLY A 84 3.69 -20.27 13.54
N GLY A 85 3.64 -20.17 14.86
CA GLY A 85 4.41 -21.04 15.74
C GLY A 85 3.92 -22.48 15.58
N SER A 86 4.83 -23.38 15.23
CA SER A 86 4.63 -24.81 15.36
C SER A 86 4.53 -25.19 16.85
N GLU A 87 3.32 -25.39 17.36
CA GLU A 87 3.11 -26.48 18.31
C GLU A 87 3.20 -27.78 17.46
N SER A 88 3.89 -28.85 17.82
CA SER A 88 4.25 -29.37 19.13
C SER A 88 5.40 -30.37 18.95
N LEU A 89 6.20 -30.59 19.99
CA LEU A 89 6.53 -31.96 20.41
C LEU A 89 6.79 -31.92 21.92
N HIS A 90 5.82 -32.35 22.73
CA HIS A 90 6.07 -33.20 23.91
C HIS A 90 4.78 -33.86 24.39
N ASN A 91 4.93 -35.16 24.67
CA ASN A 91 4.06 -36.11 25.37
C ASN A 91 2.87 -36.76 24.65
N ILE A 92 3.20 -37.95 24.15
CA ILE A 92 2.34 -39.12 23.98
C ILE A 92 1.68 -39.48 25.32
N THR A 93 0.35 -39.55 25.37
CA THR A 93 -0.39 -40.58 26.15
C THR A 93 -1.79 -40.79 25.56
N SER A 94 -2.15 -42.06 25.44
CA SER A 94 -3.28 -42.66 24.73
C SER A 94 -4.68 -42.34 25.30
N SER A 95 -5.70 -42.17 24.45
CA SER A 95 -6.97 -42.94 24.45
C SER A 95 -7.97 -42.40 23.38
N ASN A 96 -8.93 -43.24 23.00
CA ASN A 96 -9.67 -43.26 21.73
C ASN A 96 -10.95 -42.38 21.66
N ASN A 97 -11.30 -42.01 20.40
CA ASN A 97 -12.63 -42.01 19.73
C ASN A 97 -13.48 -40.69 19.52
N VAL A 98 -13.34 -40.05 18.32
CA VAL A 98 -14.32 -39.59 17.25
C VAL A 98 -15.52 -38.63 17.62
N PRO A 99 -16.12 -37.72 16.78
CA PRO A 99 -15.97 -37.35 15.32
C PRO A 99 -15.92 -35.83 14.94
N GLY A 100 -15.62 -35.55 13.65
CA GLY A 100 -16.36 -34.54 12.83
C GLY A 100 -15.80 -33.11 12.65
N PRO A 101 -16.17 -32.39 11.56
CA PRO A 101 -15.26 -31.53 10.80
C PRO A 101 -15.49 -30.03 10.95
N HIS A 102 -14.46 -29.18 10.95
CA HIS A 102 -14.62 -27.74 10.66
C HIS A 102 -13.40 -27.10 9.97
N HIS A 103 -13.64 -26.76 8.70
CA HIS A 103 -13.05 -25.73 7.84
C HIS A 103 -11.97 -24.78 8.39
N SER A 104 -10.96 -24.48 7.55
CA SER A 104 -10.75 -23.08 7.11
C SER A 104 -9.95 -22.98 5.81
N TRP A 105 -10.53 -22.29 4.84
CA TRP A 105 -9.91 -21.89 3.58
C TRP A 105 -8.96 -20.70 3.82
N VAL A 106 -7.75 -20.73 3.28
CA VAL A 106 -6.95 -19.51 3.11
C VAL A 106 -7.21 -18.97 1.71
N ARG A 107 -8.16 -18.03 1.59
CA ARG A 107 -8.36 -17.22 0.38
C ARG A 107 -7.74 -15.84 0.63
N LEU A 108 -6.54 -15.61 0.12
CA LEU A 108 -5.98 -14.26 0.00
C LEU A 108 -6.43 -13.68 -1.34
N GLN A 109 -7.44 -12.83 -1.31
CA GLN A 109 -7.71 -11.90 -2.40
C GLN A 109 -7.47 -10.48 -1.91
N SER A 110 -6.27 -9.97 -2.15
CA SER A 110 -6.02 -8.53 -2.09
C SER A 110 -6.38 -7.92 -3.45
N HIS A 111 -7.67 -7.64 -3.66
CA HIS A 111 -8.08 -6.71 -4.70
C HIS A 111 -7.99 -5.30 -4.11
N ILE A 112 -6.85 -4.62 -4.33
CA ILE A 112 -6.80 -3.17 -4.14
C ILE A 112 -7.59 -2.57 -5.32
N ARG A 113 -8.88 -2.31 -5.10
CA ARG A 113 -9.70 -1.50 -6.01
C ARG A 113 -9.54 -0.04 -5.60
N TRP A 114 -8.95 0.75 -6.48
CA TRP A 114 -8.95 2.21 -6.41
C TRP A 114 -10.32 2.70 -6.91
N ARG A 115 -11.10 3.37 -6.03
CA ARG A 115 -12.32 4.10 -6.41
C ARG A 115 -12.00 5.57 -6.63
#